data_AF-A0A399NRI3-F1
#
_entry.id   AF-A0A399NRI3-F1
#
_cell.length_a   1.000
_cell.length_b   1.000
_cell.length_c   1.000
_cell.angle_alpha   90.00
_cell.angle_beta   90.00
_cell.angle_gamma   90.00
#
_symmetry.space_group_name_H-M   'P 1'
#
loop_
_entity.id
_entity.type
_entity.pdbx_description
1 polymer ?
#
loop_
_entity_poly.entity_id
_entity_poly.type
_entity_poly.pdbx_seq_one_letter_code
_entity_poly.pdbx_strand_id
1 'polypeptide(L)'
;VGKVVLVSSPPTGQPLETCATKVSPPADCQASIPGAWKVGDRAQQDAATALGIAYLDTSSLFCWEETCPSFVGSTPTKRDSVHTTPQYAAVITPAFRQMLDEALAGVPA
;
A
#
# COMPACT_ATOMS: atom_id res chain seq x y z
N VAL A 1 -13.22 -6.26 -25.15
CA VAL A 1 -13.65 -5.50 -23.96
C VAL A 1 -12.47 -5.52 -22.98
N GLY A 2 -12.22 -4.44 -22.21
CA GLY A 2 -11.10 -4.36 -21.27
C GLY A 2 -11.43 -4.99 -19.90
N LYS A 3 -10.39 -5.34 -19.13
CA LYS A 3 -10.52 -5.78 -17.73
C LYS A 3 -10.33 -4.58 -16.79
N VAL A 4 -11.07 -4.55 -15.69
CA VAL A 4 -10.98 -3.50 -14.66
C VAL A 4 -10.57 -4.14 -13.34
N VAL A 5 -9.65 -3.50 -12.62
CA VAL A 5 -9.21 -3.88 -11.28
C VAL A 5 -9.30 -2.64 -10.39
N LEU A 6 -9.93 -2.79 -9.23
CA LEU A 6 -9.92 -1.75 -8.20
C LEU A 6 -8.70 -1.97 -7.29
N VAL A 7 -7.83 -0.96 -7.21
CA VAL A 7 -6.59 -1.03 -6.43
C VAL A 7 -6.76 -0.23 -5.14
N SER A 8 -6.42 -0.86 -4.01
CA SER A 8 -6.37 -0.21 -2.69
C SER A 8 -5.37 0.94 -2.65
N SER A 9 -5.63 1.91 -1.76
CA SER A 9 -4.62 2.92 -1.41
C SER A 9 -3.65 2.36 -0.35
N PRO A 10 -2.38 2.82 -0.27
CA PRO A 10 -1.48 2.37 0.77
C PRO A 10 -1.89 2.90 2.15
N PRO A 11 -1.83 2.09 3.25
CA PRO A 11 -2.12 2.56 4.61
C PRO A 11 -1.34 3.82 4.99
N THR A 12 -1.97 4.78 5.66
CA THR A 12 -1.31 6.02 6.09
C THR A 12 -0.11 5.72 6.99
N GLY A 13 1.04 6.29 6.65
CA GLY A 13 2.30 6.14 7.37
C GLY A 13 2.61 7.33 8.27
N GLN A 14 3.80 7.30 8.88
CA GLN A 14 4.31 8.40 9.69
C GLN A 14 5.07 9.41 8.79
N PRO A 15 4.82 10.72 8.92
CA PRO A 15 5.58 11.72 8.17
C PRO A 15 7.06 11.74 8.59
N LEU A 16 7.96 11.70 7.60
CA LEU A 16 9.40 11.63 7.84
C LEU A 16 9.92 12.89 8.53
N GLU A 17 9.34 14.05 8.24
CA GLU A 17 9.67 15.33 8.88
C GLU A 17 9.47 15.34 10.40
N THR A 18 8.62 14.44 10.90
CA THR A 18 8.31 14.34 12.33
C THR A 18 9.11 13.24 13.02
N CYS A 19 9.34 12.11 12.34
CA CYS A 19 9.95 10.92 12.95
C CYS A 19 11.47 10.83 12.73
N ALA A 20 11.99 11.31 11.60
CA ALA A 20 13.33 11.00 11.15
C ALA A 20 14.31 12.06 11.63
N THR A 21 14.87 11.83 12.81
CA THR A 21 15.84 12.70 13.47
C THR A 21 17.25 12.09 13.45
N LYS A 22 18.26 12.88 13.86
CA LYS A 22 19.64 12.38 14.00
C LYS A 22 19.82 11.28 15.06
N VAL A 23 18.85 11.12 15.95
CA VAL A 23 18.96 10.25 17.13
C VAL A 23 17.87 9.17 17.21
N SER A 24 16.89 9.20 16.30
CA SER A 24 15.79 8.22 16.25
C SER A 24 16.19 6.99 15.42
N PRO A 25 16.06 5.76 15.94
CA PRO A 25 16.17 4.56 15.12
C PRO A 25 15.00 4.43 14.12
N PRO A 26 15.14 3.62 13.05
CA PRO A 26 14.03 3.36 12.11
C PRO A 26 12.75 2.85 12.75
N ALA A 27 12.86 2.10 13.86
CA ALA A 27 11.71 1.59 14.61
C ALA A 27 10.85 2.69 15.25
N ASP A 28 11.41 3.89 15.48
CA ASP A 28 10.65 5.06 15.95
C ASP A 28 9.90 5.75 14.80
N CYS A 29 10.14 5.31 13.55
CA CYS A 29 9.49 5.81 12.35
C CYS A 29 8.67 4.72 11.65
N GLN A 30 7.69 4.19 12.37
CA GLN A 30 6.74 3.21 11.87
C GLN A 30 5.31 3.58 12.29
N ALA A 31 4.34 3.26 11.45
CA ALA A 31 2.93 3.43 11.75
C ALA A 31 2.24 2.07 11.93
N SER A 32 1.09 2.07 12.58
CA SER A 32 0.15 0.96 12.49
C SER A 32 -0.91 1.22 11.43
N ILE A 33 -1.51 0.16 10.88
CA ILE A 33 -2.58 0.31 9.89
C ILE A 33 -3.77 1.05 10.54
N PRO A 34 -4.14 2.26 10.08
CA PRO A 34 -5.19 3.03 10.71
C PRO A 34 -6.56 2.34 10.56
N GLY A 35 -7.39 2.38 11.60
CA GLY A 35 -8.75 1.84 11.54
C GLY A 35 -9.59 2.48 10.42
N ALA A 36 -9.43 3.78 10.17
CA ALA A 36 -10.10 4.48 9.08
C ALA A 36 -9.70 3.94 7.70
N TRP A 37 -8.44 3.53 7.52
CA TRP A 37 -7.99 2.88 6.29
C TRP A 37 -8.66 1.52 6.12
N LYS A 38 -8.74 0.69 7.17
CA LYS A 38 -9.40 -0.63 7.12
C LYS A 38 -10.89 -0.53 6.73
N VAL A 39 -11.58 0.51 7.20
CA VAL A 39 -12.96 0.79 6.80
C VAL A 39 -13.05 1.13 5.31
N GLY A 40 -12.16 1.98 4.81
CA GLY A 40 -12.10 2.34 3.39
C GLY A 40 -11.75 1.16 2.49
N ASP A 41 -10.75 0.37 2.87
CA ASP A 41 -10.30 -0.84 2.18
C ASP A 41 -11.44 -1.86 2.03
N ARG A 42 -12.17 -2.14 3.13
CA ARG A 42 -13.37 -3.00 3.07
C ARG A 42 -14.44 -2.44 2.14
N ALA A 43 -14.70 -1.13 2.17
CA ALA A 43 -15.68 -0.52 1.28
C ALA A 43 -15.27 -0.64 -0.22
N GLN A 44 -13.97 -0.53 -0.52
CA GLN A 44 -13.45 -0.78 -1.86
C GLN A 44 -13.66 -2.25 -2.27
N GLN A 45 -13.33 -3.21 -1.40
CA GLN A 45 -13.53 -4.63 -1.65
C GLN A 45 -15.02 -4.98 -1.90
N ASP A 46 -15.92 -4.43 -1.08
CA ASP A 46 -17.36 -4.62 -1.23
C ASP A 46 -17.87 -4.06 -2.57
N ALA A 47 -17.38 -2.88 -2.98
CA ALA A 47 -17.73 -2.27 -4.26
C ALA A 47 -17.20 -3.09 -5.45
N ALA A 48 -15.97 -3.60 -5.38
CA ALA A 48 -15.41 -4.47 -6.42
C ALA A 48 -16.23 -5.75 -6.58
N THR A 49 -16.61 -6.37 -5.46
CA THR A 49 -17.50 -7.54 -5.42
C THR A 49 -18.86 -7.23 -6.06
N ALA A 50 -19.49 -6.13 -5.69
CA ALA A 50 -20.80 -5.73 -6.23
C ALA A 50 -20.79 -5.46 -7.74
N LEU A 51 -19.64 -5.02 -8.28
CA LEU A 51 -19.44 -4.75 -9.71
C LEU A 51 -18.91 -5.96 -10.50
N GLY A 52 -18.56 -7.06 -9.82
CA GLY A 52 -17.96 -8.23 -10.46
C GLY A 52 -16.56 -7.98 -11.04
N ILE A 53 -15.81 -7.03 -10.47
CA ILE A 53 -14.42 -6.73 -10.87
C ILE A 53 -13.43 -7.22 -9.81
N ALA A 54 -12.16 -7.40 -10.18
CA ALA A 54 -11.14 -7.79 -9.20
C ALA A 54 -10.80 -6.64 -8.24
N TYR A 55 -10.49 -7.01 -7.00
CA TYR A 55 -9.91 -6.15 -5.99
C TYR A 55 -8.45 -6.51 -5.75
N LEU A 56 -7.58 -5.51 -5.69
CA LEU A 56 -6.15 -5.67 -5.41
C LEU A 56 -5.77 -4.93 -4.12
N ASP A 57 -5.59 -5.70 -3.05
CA ASP A 57 -4.98 -5.21 -1.80
C ASP A 57 -3.46 -5.08 -1.99
N THR A 58 -2.94 -3.89 -1.77
CA THR A 58 -1.53 -3.52 -1.90
C THR A 58 -0.89 -3.20 -0.55
N SER A 59 -1.61 -3.36 0.56
CA SER A 59 -1.13 -3.05 1.91
C SER A 59 0.15 -3.80 2.26
N SER A 60 0.29 -5.05 1.80
CA SER A 60 1.50 -5.88 1.96
C SER A 60 2.75 -5.31 1.27
N LEU A 61 2.58 -4.41 0.30
CA LEU A 61 3.71 -3.68 -0.30
C LEU A 61 4.21 -2.56 0.60
N PHE A 62 3.50 -2.20 1.68
CA PHE A 62 3.84 -1.09 2.57
C PHE A 62 3.93 -1.50 4.04
N CYS A 63 3.30 -2.61 4.42
CA CYS A 63 3.16 -3.05 5.80
C CYS A 63 3.44 -4.55 5.92
N TRP A 64 4.05 -4.93 7.04
CA TRP A 64 4.14 -6.30 7.50
C TRP A 64 3.26 -6.45 8.74
N GLU A 65 2.27 -7.33 8.67
CA GLU A 65 1.22 -7.46 9.69
C GLU A 65 0.58 -6.08 9.99
N GLU A 66 0.60 -5.62 11.25
CA GLU A 66 0.05 -4.34 11.67
C GLU A 66 1.10 -3.21 11.71
N THR A 67 2.29 -3.42 11.15
CA THR A 67 3.40 -2.44 11.16
C THR A 67 3.77 -1.98 9.76
N CYS A 68 3.73 -0.68 9.53
CA CYS A 68 4.05 -0.02 8.27
C CYS A 68 5.32 0.82 8.45
N PRO A 69 6.50 0.29 8.08
CA PRO A 69 7.75 1.02 8.22
C PRO A 69 7.83 2.17 7.21
N SER A 70 8.40 3.30 7.64
CA SER A 70 8.60 4.44 6.74
C SER A 70 9.81 4.27 5.82
N PHE A 71 10.59 3.20 6.04
CA PHE A 71 11.75 2.82 5.24
C PHE A 71 11.75 1.31 4.95
N VAL A 72 12.10 0.94 3.73
CA VAL A 72 12.45 -0.44 3.36
C VAL A 72 13.90 -0.45 2.90
N GLY A 73 14.77 -1.11 3.67
CA GLY A 73 16.21 -0.89 3.57
C GLY A 73 16.53 0.58 3.85
N SER A 74 17.16 1.26 2.89
CA SER A 74 17.44 2.70 2.95
C SER A 74 16.45 3.55 2.14
N THR A 75 15.41 2.95 1.55
CA THR A 75 14.47 3.65 0.68
C THR A 75 13.28 4.17 1.48
N PRO A 76 13.00 5.48 1.52
CA PRO A 76 11.82 6.01 2.17
C PRO A 76 10.56 5.60 1.39
N THR A 77 9.57 5.03 2.07
CA THR A 77 8.36 4.50 1.42
C THR A 77 7.46 5.62 0.91
N LYS A 78 7.32 6.69 1.68
CA LYS A 78 6.46 7.84 1.39
C LYS A 78 7.17 9.18 1.64
N ARG A 79 6.75 10.22 0.90
CA ARG A 79 7.22 11.60 1.06
C ARG A 79 6.57 12.27 2.29
N ASP A 80 5.29 11.99 2.49
CA ASP A 80 4.48 12.42 3.62
C ASP A 80 3.71 11.20 4.15
N SER A 81 2.64 11.39 4.91
CA SER A 81 1.89 10.26 5.45
C SER A 81 1.15 9.41 4.39
N VAL A 82 0.95 9.90 3.17
CA VAL A 82 0.09 9.23 2.18
C VAL A 82 0.78 8.95 0.83
N HIS A 83 1.67 9.82 0.36
CA HIS A 83 2.22 9.75 -1.00
C HIS A 83 3.49 8.91 -1.10
N THR A 84 3.42 7.79 -1.84
CA THR A 84 4.57 6.93 -2.16
C THR A 84 5.69 7.71 -2.87
N THR A 85 6.94 7.49 -2.47
CA THR A 85 8.08 8.10 -3.18
C THR A 85 8.30 7.44 -4.54
N PRO A 86 8.83 8.18 -5.55
CA PRO A 86 9.19 7.57 -6.83
C PRO A 86 10.21 6.43 -6.69
N GLN A 87 11.15 6.56 -5.74
CA GLN A 87 12.17 5.55 -5.46
C GLN A 87 11.52 4.26 -4.94
N TYR A 88 10.59 4.37 -3.99
CA TYR A 88 9.90 3.20 -3.47
C TYR A 88 8.94 2.59 -4.50
N ALA A 89 8.26 3.42 -5.31
CA ALA A 89 7.46 2.93 -6.43
C ALA A 89 8.27 2.06 -7.39
N ALA A 90 9.51 2.45 -7.71
CA ALA A 90 10.41 1.64 -8.53
C ALA A 90 10.77 0.30 -7.85
N VAL A 91 10.99 0.30 -6.53
CA VAL A 91 11.25 -0.92 -5.74
C VAL A 91 10.07 -1.90 -5.80
N ILE A 92 8.85 -1.42 -5.60
CA ILE A 92 7.66 -2.28 -5.51
C ILE A 92 7.06 -2.63 -6.89
N THR A 93 7.49 -1.97 -7.98
CA THR A 93 6.93 -2.19 -9.33
C THR A 93 6.90 -3.66 -9.77
N PRO A 94 7.97 -4.47 -9.59
CA PRO A 94 7.94 -5.88 -9.96
C PRO A 94 6.88 -6.68 -9.19
N ALA A 95 6.79 -6.48 -7.87
CA ALA A 95 5.80 -7.16 -7.03
C ALA A 95 4.38 -6.70 -7.37
N PHE A 96 4.16 -5.39 -7.55
CA PHE A 96 2.88 -4.84 -7.98
C PHE A 96 2.43 -5.42 -9.33
N ARG A 97 3.33 -5.54 -10.32
CA ARG A 97 3.01 -6.15 -11.62
C ARG A 97 2.54 -7.59 -11.45
N GLN A 98 3.26 -8.39 -10.66
CA GLN A 98 2.87 -9.77 -10.38
C GLN A 98 1.46 -9.83 -9.75
N MET A 99 1.21 -9.04 -8.70
CA MET A 99 -0.09 -9.03 -8.02
C MET A 99 -1.22 -8.57 -8.96
N LEU A 100 -0.93 -7.61 -9.85
CA LEU A 100 -1.88 -7.14 -10.86
C LEU A 100 -2.19 -8.22 -11.91
N ASP A 101 -1.16 -8.91 -12.41
CA ASP A 101 -1.32 -10.00 -13.38
C ASP A 101 -2.15 -11.15 -12.79
N GLU A 102 -1.91 -11.50 -11.52
CA GLU A 102 -2.70 -12.48 -10.77
C GLU A 102 -4.17 -12.04 -10.60
N ALA A 103 -4.40 -10.78 -10.21
CA ALA A 103 -5.74 -10.22 -10.09
C ALA A 103 -6.49 -10.23 -11.43
N LEU A 104 -5.82 -9.89 -12.53
CA LEU A 104 -6.38 -9.90 -13.88
C LEU A 104 -6.70 -11.32 -14.38
N ALA A 105 -5.90 -12.33 -14.01
CA ALA A 105 -6.15 -13.71 -14.36
C ALA A 105 -7.41 -14.27 -13.66
N GLY A 106 -7.74 -13.76 -12.47
CA GLY A 106 -8.93 -14.15 -11.71
C GLY A 106 -10.26 -13.57 -12.20
N VAL A 107 -10.25 -12.54 -13.06
CA VAL A 107 -11.48 -11.93 -13.61
C VAL A 107 -12.02 -12.79 -14.76
N PRO A 108 -13.26 -13.32 -14.67
CA PRO A 108 -13.90 -14.05 -15.77
C PRO A 108 -13.99 -13.19 -17.04
N ALA A 109 -13.94 -13.84 -18.21
CA ALA A 109 -14.01 -13.17 -19.51
C ALA A 109 -15.39 -12.57 -19.80
#